data_AF-A0A359EBH0-F1
#
_entry.id   AF-A0A359EBH0-F1
#
_cell.length_a   1.000
_cell.length_b   1.000
_cell.length_c   1.000
_cell.angle_alpha   90.00
_cell.angle_beta   90.00
_cell.angle_gamma   90.00
#
_symmetry.space_group_name_H-M   'P 1'
#
loop_
_entity.id
_entity.type
_entity.pdbx_description
1 polymer ?
#
loop_
_entity_poly.entity_id
_entity_poly.type
_entity_poly.pdbx_seq_one_letter_code
_entity_poly.pdbx_strand_id
1 'polypeptide(L)' 'MPNGKPNILVLWGDDIGWYNLSCHNQGAMGYRTPNIDRIAREGIDFTDYYGQQSCTAGRAAFITGQNPVRTGLTKV' A
#
# COMPACT_ATOMS: atom_id res chain seq x y z
N MET A 1 -8.86 -20.34 5.88
CA MET A 1 -9.66 -21.44 5.33
C MET A 1 -8.82 -22.70 5.39
N PRO A 2 -9.01 -23.60 6.38
CA PRO A 2 -8.34 -24.89 6.34
C PRO A 2 -8.87 -25.64 5.11
N ASN A 3 -7.99 -25.91 4.14
CA ASN A 3 -8.22 -26.68 2.88
C ASN A 3 -8.81 -25.94 1.65
N GLY A 4 -8.78 -24.61 1.58
CA GLY A 4 -9.17 -23.85 0.37
C GLY A 4 -8.08 -22.91 -0.13
N LYS A 5 -8.02 -22.65 -1.44
CA LYS A 5 -7.14 -21.61 -2.00
C LYS A 5 -7.55 -20.25 -1.41
N PRO A 6 -6.62 -19.49 -0.79
CA PRO A 6 -6.96 -18.20 -0.22
C PRO A 6 -7.37 -17.21 -1.32
N ASN A 7 -8.34 -16.35 -1.02
CA ASN A 7 -8.60 -15.17 -1.83
C ASN A 7 -7.52 -14.13 -1.55
N ILE A 8 -7.02 -13.47 -2.60
CA ILE A 8 -6.03 -12.40 -2.48
C ILE A 8 -6.71 -11.10 -2.90
N LEU A 9 -6.78 -10.13 -1.98
CA LEU A 9 -7.28 -8.78 -2.23
C LEU A 9 -6.14 -7.79 -2.06
N VAL A 10 -5.94 -6.94 -3.08
CA VAL A 10 -5.01 -5.81 -3.03
C VAL A 10 -5.82 -4.53 -3.02
N LEU A 11 -5.58 -3.68 -2.02
CA LEU A 11 -6.16 -2.34 -1.93
C LEU A 11 -5.04 -1.32 -2.08
N TRP A 12 -5.25 -0.34 -2.97
CA TRP A 12 -4.30 0.76 -3.18
C TRP A 12 -4.96 2.09 -2.82
N GLY A 13 -4.32 2.84 -1.92
CA GLY A 13 -4.58 4.27 -1.80
C GLY A 13 -3.87 5.02 -2.93
N ASP A 14 -4.52 6.07 -3.46
CA ASP A 14 -3.89 7.01 -4.38
C ASP A 14 -3.46 8.26 -3.58
N ASP A 15 -2.22 8.70 -3.78
CA ASP A 15 -1.62 9.84 -3.06
C ASP A 15 -1.73 9.79 -1.53
N ILE A 16 -1.74 8.58 -0.94
CA ILE A 16 -1.72 8.40 0.52
C ILE A 16 -0.28 8.29 1.01
N GLY A 17 0.18 9.33 1.69
CA GLY A 17 1.49 9.37 2.34
C GLY A 17 1.55 8.47 3.58
N TRP A 18 2.76 8.02 3.92
CA TRP A 18 3.01 7.17 5.09
C TRP A 18 2.37 7.73 6.37
N TYR A 19 2.56 9.02 6.64
CA TYR A 19 2.04 9.65 7.86
C TYR A 19 0.53 9.96 7.83
N ASN A 20 -0.19 9.66 6.75
CA ASN A 20 -1.64 9.90 6.70
C ASN A 20 -2.45 8.83 7.45
N LEU A 21 -1.94 7.61 7.61
CA LEU A 21 -2.67 6.55 8.31
C LEU A 21 -2.50 6.67 9.84
N SER A 22 -3.60 6.51 10.60
CA SER A 22 -3.52 6.67 12.06
C SER A 22 -2.77 5.55 12.78
N CYS A 23 -2.53 4.40 12.13
CA CYS A 23 -1.58 3.41 12.60
C CYS A 23 -0.13 3.94 12.66
N HIS A 24 0.24 4.87 11.77
CA HIS A 24 1.60 5.42 11.73
C HIS A 24 1.76 6.74 12.51
N ASN A 25 0.72 7.57 12.56
CA ASN A 25 0.76 8.88 13.23
C ASN A 25 0.10 8.91 14.61
N GLN A 26 -0.52 7.82 15.05
CA GLN A 26 -1.20 7.69 16.35
C GLN A 26 -2.28 8.76 16.62
N GLY A 27 -2.94 9.24 15.57
CA GLY A 27 -3.99 10.26 15.62
C GLY A 27 -3.48 11.70 15.56
N ALA A 28 -2.17 11.93 15.38
CA ALA A 28 -1.58 13.26 15.34
C ALA A 28 -2.13 14.15 14.21
N MET A 29 -2.64 13.56 13.13
CA MET A 29 -3.27 14.28 12.02
C MET A 29 -4.69 14.80 12.32
N GLY A 30 -5.23 14.54 13.51
CA GLY A 30 -6.56 14.99 13.94
C GLY A 30 -7.73 14.11 13.48
N TYR A 31 -7.46 13.08 12.68
CA TYR A 31 -8.43 12.08 12.25
C TYR A 31 -7.94 10.65 12.55
N ARG A 32 -8.85 9.68 12.38
CA ARG A 32 -8.55 8.24 12.53
C ARG A 32 -9.06 7.44 11.34
N THR A 33 -8.34 6.35 11.04
CA THR A 33 -8.63 5.37 9.99
C THR A 33 -8.94 4.00 10.61
N PRO A 34 -10.02 3.86 11.41
CA PRO A 34 -10.20 2.71 12.31
C PRO A 34 -10.24 1.35 11.59
N ASN A 35 -10.74 1.29 10.35
CA ASN A 35 -10.76 0.06 9.56
C ASN A 35 -9.37 -0.34 9.07
N ILE A 36 -8.51 0.62 8.71
CA ILE A 36 -7.13 0.36 8.31
C ILE A 36 -6.28 0.00 9.54
N ASP A 37 -6.47 0.73 10.64
CA ASP A 37 -5.81 0.46 11.93
C ASP A 37 -6.10 -0.95 12.44
N ARG A 38 -7.32 -1.46 12.20
CA ARG A 38 -7.71 -2.84 12.53
C ARG A 38 -6.92 -3.85 11.70
N ILE A 39 -6.76 -3.61 10.39
CA ILE A 39 -5.97 -4.49 9.51
C ILE A 39 -4.50 -4.52 9.94
N ALA A 40 -3.92 -3.37 10.27
CA ALA A 40 -2.55 -3.29 10.77
C ALA A 40 -2.36 -4.09 12.08
N ARG A 41 -3.31 -3.99 13.01
CA ARG A 41 -3.27 -4.69 14.31
C ARG A 41 -3.50 -6.20 14.21
N GLU A 42 -4.38 -6.64 13.31
CA GLU A 42 -4.69 -8.06 13.09
C GLU A 42 -3.69 -8.75 12.16
N GLY A 43 -2.82 -7.99 11.49
CA GLY A 43 -1.88 -8.46 10.49
C GLY A 43 -0.44 -8.04 10.77
N ILE A 44 0.24 -7.62 9.70
CA ILE A 44 1.60 -7.12 9.73
C ILE A 44 1.57 -5.67 9.24
N ASP A 45 2.17 -4.78 10.03
CA ASP A 45 2.39 -3.39 9.68
C ASP A 45 3.84 -3.20 9.24
N PHE A 46 4.07 -2.77 7.99
CA PHE A 46 5.40 -2.55 7.44
C PHE A 46 5.83 -1.11 7.74
N THR A 47 6.88 -0.94 8.55
CA THR A 47 7.44 0.39 8.83
C THR A 47 8.15 1.01 7.63
N ASP A 48 8.73 0.16 6.78
CA ASP A 48 9.54 0.54 5.63
C ASP A 48 9.00 -0.09 4.35
N TYR A 49 8.35 0.72 3.51
CA TYR A 49 7.88 0.34 2.18
C TYR A 49 8.05 1.51 1.22
N TYR A 50 8.48 1.22 -0.02
CA TYR A 50 8.83 2.24 -0.99
C TYR A 50 8.03 2.07 -2.28
N GLY A 51 7.43 3.16 -2.75
CA GLY A 51 6.69 3.24 -4.01
C GLY A 51 7.44 4.07 -5.06
N GLN A 52 6.98 3.99 -6.30
CA GLN A 52 7.38 4.93 -7.34
C GLN A 52 6.57 6.23 -7.20
N GLN A 53 7.16 7.34 -7.65
CA GLN A 53 6.59 8.68 -7.48
C GLN A 53 5.43 9.01 -8.44
N SER A 54 5.05 8.09 -9.34
CA SER A 54 3.98 8.29 -10.32
C SER A 54 2.98 7.14 -10.24
N CYS A 55 1.68 7.43 -10.38
CA CYS A 55 0.61 6.43 -10.38
C CYS A 55 0.88 5.31 -11.39
N THR A 56 1.27 5.67 -12.62
CA THR A 56 1.57 4.70 -13.68
C THR A 56 2.78 3.83 -13.34
N ALA A 57 3.87 4.45 -12.88
CA ALA A 57 5.09 3.73 -12.53
C ALA A 57 4.88 2.81 -11.33
N GLY A 58 4.21 3.28 -10.28
CA GLY A 58 3.96 2.52 -9.07
C GLY A 58 3.05 1.33 -9.34
N ARG A 59 1.98 1.55 -10.12
CA ARG A 59 1.04 0.48 -10.49
C ARG A 59 1.69 -0.55 -11.40
N ALA A 60 2.44 -0.11 -12.40
CA ALA A 60 3.17 -1.00 -13.30
C ALA A 60 4.20 -1.85 -12.56
N ALA A 61 4.97 -1.26 -11.63
CA ALA A 61 6.01 -1.97 -10.91
C ALA A 61 5.47 -3.14 -10.07
N PHE A 62 4.36 -2.92 -9.37
CA PHE A 62 3.72 -3.96 -8.56
C PHE A 62 3.06 -5.05 -9.41
N ILE A 63 2.31 -4.68 -10.46
CA ILE A 63 1.59 -5.65 -11.31
C ILE A 63 2.58 -6.56 -12.05
N THR A 64 3.67 -5.98 -12.55
CA THR A 64 4.65 -6.72 -13.36
C THR A 64 5.79 -7.33 -12.54
N GLY A 65 6.00 -6.87 -11.30
CA GLY A 65 7.17 -7.21 -10.49
C GLY A 65 8.48 -6.72 -11.11
N GLN A 66 8.43 -5.71 -11.99
CA GLN A 66 9.60 -5.18 -12.71
C GLN A 66 9.85 -3.71 -12.34
N ASN A 67 11.13 -3.31 -12.39
CA ASN A 67 11.45 -1.88 -12.34
C ASN A 67 10.80 -1.17 -13.54
N PRO A 68 10.11 -0.02 -13.36
CA PRO A 68 9.45 0.72 -14.44
C PRO A 68 10.31 0.97 -15.69
N VAL A 69 11.63 1.11 -15.53
CA VAL A 69 12.55 1.29 -16.67
C VAL A 69 12.54 0.10 -17.64
N ARG A 70 12.26 -1.12 -17.15
CA ARG A 70 12.22 -2.34 -17.97
C ARG A 70 10.94 -2.45 -18.79
N THR A 71 9.86 -1.83 -18.32
CA THR A 71 8.54 -1.87 -18.98
C THR A 71 8.26 -0.60 -19.78
N GLY A 72 9.06 0.45 -19.62
CA GLY A 72 8.85 1.76 -20.23
C GLY A 72 7.77 2.62 -19.55
N LEU A 73 7.07 2.08 -18.55
CA LEU A 73 5.97 2.73 -17.84
C LEU A 73 6.50 3.60 -16.69
N THR A 74 7.33 4.60 -17.00
CA THR A 74 8.13 5.34 -16.01
C THR A 74 7.48 6.58 -15.43
N LYS A 75 6.51 7.18 -16.13
CA LYS A 75 5.77 8.35 -15.67
C LYS A 75 4.45 8.49 -16.41
N VAL A 76 3.57 9.31 -15.84
CA VAL A 76 2.51 10.08 -16.50
C VAL A 76 2.58 11.51 -15.98
#